data_AF-A0A2K5QFK6-F1
#
_entry.id   AF-A0A2K5QFK6-F1
#
_cell.length_a   1.000
_cell.length_b   1.000
_cell.length_c   1.000
_cell.angle_alpha   90.00
_cell.angle_beta   90.00
_cell.angle_gamma   90.00
#
_symmetry.space_group_name_H-M   'P 1'
#
loop_
_entity.id
_entity.type
_entity.pdbx_description
1 polymer ?
#
loop_
_entity_poly.entity_id
_entity_poly.type
_entity_poly.pdbx_seq_one_letter_code
_entity_poly.pdbx_strand_id
1 'polypeptide(L)' 'MSDKPDLSEVEKFDRSKLKKTNTEEKNTLPSKEFFGLMGVNIQD' A
#
# COMPACT_ATOMS: atom_id res chain seq x y z
N MET A 1 28.12 26.39 8.05
CA MET A 1 27.18 26.64 6.94
C MET A 1 25.93 25.82 7.22
N SER A 2 24.73 26.34 6.94
CA SER A 2 23.49 25.63 7.27
C SER A 2 23.26 24.51 6.25
N ASP A 3 23.72 23.30 6.59
CA ASP A 3 23.64 22.08 5.77
C ASP A 3 22.22 21.49 5.72
N LYS A 4 21.20 22.31 5.45
CA LYS A 4 19.83 21.84 5.31
C LYS A 4 19.40 21.87 3.84
N PRO A 5 18.78 20.79 3.34
CA PRO A 5 18.28 20.75 1.96
C PRO A 5 17.12 21.74 1.78
N ASP A 6 17.02 22.29 0.56
CA ASP A 6 15.86 23.08 0.17
C ASP A 6 14.63 22.15 0.00
N LEU A 7 13.52 22.52 0.63
CA LEU A 7 12.25 21.80 0.60
C LEU A 7 11.16 22.53 -0.21
N SER A 8 11.50 23.65 -0.84
CA SER A 8 10.56 24.48 -1.61
C SER A 8 9.87 23.71 -2.74
N GLU A 9 10.49 22.65 -3.24
CA GLU A 9 9.92 21.74 -4.24
C GLU A 9 8.74 20.93 -3.69
N VAL A 10 8.76 20.55 -2.41
CA VAL A 10 7.69 19.76 -1.78
C VAL A 10 6.38 20.56 -1.75
N GLU A 11 6.46 21.86 -1.48
CA GLU A 11 5.30 22.77 -1.44
C GLU A 11 4.68 23.00 -2.83
N LYS A 12 5.52 23.00 -3.88
CA LYS A 12 5.13 23.36 -5.25
C LYS A 12 4.93 22.14 -6.16
N PHE A 13 5.15 20.94 -5.65
CA PHE A 13 5.08 19.72 -6.45
C PHE A 13 3.68 19.52 -7.04
N ASP A 14 3.62 19.41 -8.36
CA ASP A 14 2.39 19.12 -9.07
C ASP A 14 2.03 17.64 -8.96
N ARG A 15 0.98 17.34 -8.20
CA ARG A 15 0.44 15.99 -7.99
C ARG A 15 0.01 15.30 -9.29
N SER A 16 -0.24 16.03 -10.37
CA SER A 16 -0.57 15.44 -11.67
C SER A 16 0.58 14.62 -12.27
N LYS A 17 1.83 14.91 -11.87
CA LYS A 17 3.05 14.21 -12.31
C LYS A 17 3.25 12.85 -11.63
N LEU A 18 2.42 12.50 -10.64
CA LEU A 18 2.46 11.19 -10.02
C LEU A 18 1.99 10.12 -11.01
N LYS A 19 2.75 9.03 -11.11
CA LYS A 19 2.34 7.87 -11.90
C LYS A 19 1.04 7.31 -11.34
N LYS A 20 0.08 7.04 -12.21
CA LYS A 20 -1.12 6.30 -11.83
C LYS A 20 -0.69 4.89 -11.46
N THR A 21 -1.15 4.44 -10.30
CA THR A 21 -0.94 3.09 -9.83
C THR A 21 -2.27 2.54 -9.36
N ASN A 22 -2.53 1.27 -9.66
CA ASN A 22 -3.63 0.56 -9.04
C ASN A 22 -3.17 0.12 -7.65
N THR A 23 -4.00 0.35 -6.63
CA THR A 23 -3.70 -0.09 -5.26
C THR A 23 -4.69 -1.18 -4.90
N GLU A 24 -4.17 -2.39 -4.65
CA GLU A 24 -4.97 -3.51 -4.17
C GLU A 24 -5.02 -3.50 -2.65
N GLU A 25 -6.20 -3.19 -2.10
CA GLU A 25 -6.46 -3.27 -0.67
C GLU A 25 -6.73 -4.73 -0.28
N LYS A 26 -5.83 -5.34 0.50
CA LYS A 26 -5.92 -6.74 0.96
C LYS A 26 -6.51 -6.86 2.36
N ASN A 27 -7.65 -6.23 2.58
CA ASN A 27 -8.36 -6.26 3.86
C ASN A 27 -9.46 -7.33 3.93
N THR A 28 -9.66 -8.10 2.87
CA THR A 28 -10.63 -9.19 2.88
C THR A 28 -10.09 -10.37 3.68
N LEU A 29 -10.86 -10.81 4.67
CA LEU A 29 -10.58 -12.06 5.36
C LEU A 29 -10.59 -13.22 4.35
N PRO A 30 -9.70 -14.21 4.49
CA PRO A 30 -9.70 -15.35 3.58
C PRO A 30 -11.01 -16.15 3.70
N SER A 31 -11.49 -16.75 2.60
CA SER A 31 -12.67 -17.62 2.63
C SER A 31 -12.32 -19.00 3.22
N LYS A 32 -13.33 -19.76 3.70
CA LYS A 32 -13.12 -21.13 4.21
C LYS A 32 -12.46 -22.05 3.17
N GLU A 33 -12.80 -21.89 1.90
CA GLU A 33 -12.17 -22.60 0.77
C GLU A 33 -10.68 -22.23 0.64
N PHE A 34 -10.34 -20.95 0.80
CA PHE A 34 -8.96 -20.49 0.77
C PHE A 34 -8.14 -21.05 1.94
N PHE A 35 -8.72 -21.12 3.15
CA PHE A 35 -8.08 -21.76 4.30
C PHE A 35 -7.90 -23.28 4.10
N GLY A 36 -8.89 -23.96 3.52
CA GLY A 36 -8.82 -25.39 3.22
C GLY A 36 -7.72 -25.74 2.21
N LEU A 37 -7.51 -24.90 1.18
CA LEU A 37 -6.41 -25.05 0.23
C LEU A 37 -5.03 -24.77 0.87
N MET A 38 -4.98 -23.93 1.90
CA MET A 38 -3.75 -23.62 2.65
C MET A 38 -3.43 -24.67 3.74
N GLY A 39 -4.19 -25.76 3.84
CA GLY A 39 -3.98 -26.81 4.84
C GLY A 39 -4.19 -26.34 6.28
N VAL A 40 -4.73 -25.14 6.49
CA VAL A 40 -5.08 -24.61 7.81
C VAL A 40 -6.53 -25.00 8.09
N ASN A 41 -6.70 -26.11 8.80
CA ASN A 41 -8.03 -26.59 9.19
C ASN A 41 -8.44 -25.87 10.49
N ILE A 42 -9.14 -24.76 10.36
CA ILE A 42 -9.82 -24.12 11.50
C ILE A 42 -11.13 -24.89 11.69
N GLN A 43 -11.10 -25.86 12.60
CA GLN A 43 -12.28 -26.56 13.08
C GLN A 43 -12.98 -25.63 14.08
N ASP A 44 -14.25 -25.30 13.79
CA ASP A 44 -15.15 -24.57 14.71
C ASP A 44 -15.21 -25.24 16.10
#